data_AF-A0A9D3ZPZ3-F1
#
_entry.id   AF-A0A9D3ZPZ3-F1
#
_cell.length_a   1.000
_cell.length_b   1.000
_cell.length_c   1.000
_cell.angle_alpha   90.00
_cell.angle_beta   90.00
_cell.angle_gamma   90.00
#
_symmetry.space_group_name_H-M   'P 1'
#
loop_
_entity.id
_entity.type
_entity.pdbx_description
1 polymer ?
#
loop_
_entity_poly.entity_id
_entity_poly.type
_entity_poly.pdbx_seq_one_letter_code
_entity_poly.pdbx_strand_id
1 'polypeptide(L)' 'MEELCVKPDENTVKKVTCAFHELSEEDKQKLVLRRYMSKWKYIHFNGERVRVKRYTSAYT' A
#
# COMPACT_ATOMS: atom_id res chain seq x y z
N MET A 1 8.05 1.99 -11.02
CA MET A 1 6.62 1.57 -10.98
C MET A 1 5.81 2.36 -11.98
N GLU A 2 5.81 3.69 -11.88
CA GLU A 2 5.10 4.56 -12.84
C GLU A 2 5.70 4.47 -14.25
N GLU A 3 7.02 4.56 -14.38
CA GLU A 3 7.71 4.41 -15.67
C GLU A 3 7.51 3.03 -16.30
N LEU A 4 7.36 2.00 -15.46
CA LEU A 4 7.12 0.62 -15.90
C LEU A 4 5.62 0.33 -16.10
N CYS A 5 4.73 1.29 -15.83
CA CYS A 5 3.28 1.13 -15.87
C CYS A 5 2.74 -0.09 -15.09
N VAL A 6 3.43 -0.50 -14.02
CA VAL A 6 3.06 -1.68 -13.21
C VAL A 6 2.31 -1.29 -11.95
N LYS A 7 1.32 -2.11 -11.56
CA LYS A 7 0.68 -2.04 -10.25
C LYS A 7 1.38 -3.03 -9.29
N PRO A 8 2.16 -2.55 -8.31
CA PRO A 8 2.83 -3.43 -7.34
C PRO A 8 1.81 -4.15 -6.44
N ASP A 9 2.19 -5.33 -5.96
CA ASP A 9 1.45 -6.04 -4.93
C ASP A 9 1.60 -5.36 -3.56
N GLU A 10 0.74 -5.74 -2.61
CA GLU A 10 0.69 -5.12 -1.29
C GLU A 10 2.01 -5.25 -0.52
N ASN A 11 2.72 -6.37 -0.65
CA ASN A 11 3.99 -6.60 0.05
C ASN A 11 5.10 -5.72 -0.52
N THR A 12 5.17 -5.60 -1.85
CA THR A 12 6.13 -4.70 -2.50
C THR A 12 5.91 -3.25 -2.08
N VAL A 13 4.65 -2.79 -2.04
CA VAL A 13 4.34 -1.43 -1.58
C VAL A 13 4.82 -1.21 -0.15
N LYS A 14 4.59 -2.16 0.76
CA LYS A 14 5.06 -2.08 2.16
C LYS A 14 6.57 -1.94 2.26
N LYS A 15 7.32 -2.80 1.56
CA LYS A 15 8.79 -2.76 1.56
C LYS A 15 9.34 -1.42 1.08
N VAL A 16 8.76 -0.90 0.00
CA VAL A 16 9.16 0.42 -0.55
C VAL A 16 8.84 1.55 0.43
N THR A 17 7.67 1.52 1.07
CA THR A 17 7.33 2.54 2.07
C THR A 17 8.22 2.47 3.32
N CYS A 18 8.67 1.28 3.73
CA CYS A 18 9.65 1.14 4.82
C CYS A 18 11.01 1.74 4.41
N ALA A 19 11.49 1.45 3.21
CA ALA A 19 12.75 2.02 2.72
C ALA A 19 12.71 3.56 2.68
N PHE A 20 11.60 4.16 2.22
CA PHE A 20 11.45 5.63 2.24
C PHE A 20 11.41 6.20 3.66
N HIS A 21 10.79 5.48 4.60
CA HIS A 21 10.78 5.88 6.01
C HIS A 21 12.20 5.85 6.61
N GLU A 22 12.97 4.79 6.36
CA GLU A 22 14.37 4.67 6.82
C GLU A 22 15.28 5.76 6.25
N LEU A 23 15.02 6.19 5.02
CA LEU A 23 15.74 7.29 4.36
C LEU A 23 15.19 8.68 4.71
N SER A 24 14.19 8.78 5.61
CA SER A 24 13.50 10.02 5.97
C SER A 24 12.87 10.77 4.77
N GLU A 25 12.55 10.05 3.70
CA GLU A 25 11.88 10.57 2.51
C GLU A 25 10.35 10.49 2.65
N GLU A 26 9.79 11.18 3.64
CA GLU A 26 8.37 11.11 4.00
C GLU A 26 7.41 11.44 2.85
N ASP A 27 7.77 12.40 2.00
CA ASP A 27 6.91 12.82 0.89
C ASP A 27 6.74 11.72 -0.15
N LYS A 28 7.82 10.98 -0.44
CA LYS A 28 7.79 9.81 -1.33
C LYS A 28 7.02 8.66 -0.69
N GLN A 29 7.18 8.45 0.61
CA GLN A 29 6.40 7.47 1.36
C GLN A 29 4.89 7.77 1.25
N LYS A 30 4.48 9.02 1.52
CA LYS A 30 3.09 9.49 1.44
C LYS A 30 2.55 9.35 0.01
N LEU A 31 3.35 9.67 -1.01
CA LEU A 31 2.97 9.51 -2.41
C LEU A 31 2.67 8.05 -2.77
N VAL A 32 3.56 7.13 -2.42
CA VAL A 32 3.39 5.70 -2.69
C VAL A 32 2.17 5.14 -1.95
N LEU A 33 1.99 5.51 -0.68
CA LEU A 33 0.82 5.09 0.09
C LEU A 33 -0.49 5.58 -0.54
N ARG A 34 -0.57 6.86 -0.93
CA ARG A 34 -1.76 7.42 -1.56
C ARG A 34 -2.09 6.74 -2.89
N ARG A 35 -1.08 6.46 -3.71
CA ARG A 35 -1.27 5.94 -5.07
C ARG A 35 -1.58 4.44 -5.11
N TYR A 36 -0.94 3.64 -4.24
CA TYR A 36 -1.02 2.18 -4.31
C TYR A 36 -1.70 1.53 -3.09
N MET A 37 -1.77 2.22 -1.95
CA MET A 37 -2.44 1.74 -0.73
C MET A 37 -3.78 2.42 -0.49
N SER A 38 -4.79 2.02 -1.26
CA SER A 38 -6.17 2.45 -1.02
C SER A 38 -6.70 1.97 0.34
N LYS A 39 -7.52 2.77 1.01
CA LYS A 39 -8.17 2.42 2.29
C LYS A 39 -8.98 1.13 2.27
N TRP A 40 -9.45 0.73 1.10
CA TRP A 40 -10.24 -0.49 0.90
C TRP A 40 -9.45 -1.50 0.06
N LYS A 41 -9.67 -2.79 0.31
CA LYS A 41 -9.24 -3.86 -0.58
C LYS A 41 -10.34 -4.89 -0.73
N TYR A 42 -10.29 -5.62 -1.84
CA TYR A 42 -11.15 -6.78 -2.05
C TYR A 42 -10.37 -8.04 -1.68
N ILE A 43 -11.00 -8.93 -0.94
CA ILE A 43 -10.48 -10.26 -0.62
C ILE A 43 -11.51 -11.30 -1.06
N HIS A 44 -11.04 -12.52 -1.32
CA HIS A 44 -11.94 -13.66 -1.42
C HIS A 44 -12.11 -14.25 -0.03
N PHE A 45 -13.35 -14.39 0.42
CA PHE A 45 -13.71 -14.99 1.69
C PHE A 45 -14.92 -15.89 1.47
N ASN A 46 -14.80 -17.18 1.82
CA ASN A 46 -15.85 -18.20 1.61
C ASN A 46 -16.42 -18.25 0.18
N GLY A 47 -15.57 -18.05 -0.83
CA GLY A 47 -15.98 -18.05 -2.24
C GLY A 47 -16.57 -16.72 -2.74
N GLU A 48 -16.76 -15.73 -1.85
CA GLU A 48 -17.29 -14.41 -2.21
C GLU A 48 -16.20 -13.33 -2.26
N ARG A 49 -16.37 -12.32 -3.12
CA ARG A 49 -15.51 -11.13 -3.15
C ARG A 49 -16.03 -10.08 -2.19
N VAL A 50 -15.38 -9.95 -1.04
CA VAL A 50 -15.77 -9.00 0.02
C VAL A 50 -14.85 -7.79 0.00
N ARG A 51 -15.42 -6.58 0.12
CA ARG A 51 -14.65 -5.34 0.29
C ARG A 51 -14.37 -5.11 1.77
N VAL A 52 -13.10 -5.13 2.16
CA VAL A 52 -12.65 -4.92 3.53
C VAL A 52 -11.88 -3.61 3.67
N LYS A 53 -12.03 -2.95 4.82
CA LYS A 53 -11.24 -1.78 5.19
C LYS A 53 -9.86 -2.25 5.61
N ARG A 54 -8.80 -1.64 5.08
CA ARG A 54 -7.43 -1.90 5.57
C ARG A 54 -7.31 -1.34 6.99
N TYR A 55 -6.84 -2.17 7.90
CA TYR A 55 -6.44 -1.70 9.23
C TYR A 55 -5.14 -0.92 9.07
N THR A 56 -5.23 0.39 9.15
CA THR A 56 -4.06 1.25 9.34
C THR A 56 -3.90 1.39 10.84
N SER A 57 -3.03 0.59 11.47
CA SER A 57 -2.46 1.04 12.74
C SER A 57 -1.78 2.36 12.40
N ALA A 58 -2.27 3.46 12.96
CA ALA A 58 -1.49 4.69 12.95
C ALA A 58 -0.12 4.30 13.50
N TYR A 59 0.93 4.44 12.70
CA TYR A 59 2.29 4.23 13.17
C TYR A 59 2.50 5.26 14.28
N THR A 60 2.41 4.81 15.54
CA THR A 60 2.94 5.52 16.71
C THR A 60 4.44 5.42 16.73
#